data_AF-A0A8H4SA14-F1
#
_entry.id   AF-A0A8H4SA14-F1
#
_cell.length_a   1.000
_cell.length_b   1.000
_cell.length_c   1.000
_cell.angle_alpha   90.00
_cell.angle_beta   90.00
_cell.angle_gamma   90.00
#
_symmetry.space_group_name_H-M   'P 1'
#
loop_
_entity.id
_entity.type
_entity.pdbx_description
1 polymer ?
#
loop_
_entity_poly.entity_id
_entity_poly.type
_entity_poly.pdbx_seq_one_letter_code
_entity_poly.pdbx_strand_id
1 'polypeptide(L)'
;MSTYDFDGIDLDWEYPVADDRGGQKKDFDNFPKFLANLKKSLKSTGGRDGVSIILPASCWYLQHFDIANLQKHVDFFNIMTYDMHGKWDLGSEWVSPVLDSHSNLTEITNTLDLLWRNDIKSDKVVLGLAFYARVFTAADPSCMEPGCLFVFGGNAGKCSQEVGILLNSEIMDIMDKQSLQSTLYKEAAVKILKFDDN
;
A
#
# COMPACT_ATOMS: atom_id res chain seq x y z
N MET A 1 15.69 -3.98 20.91
CA MET A 1 16.50 -5.14 20.48
C MET A 1 16.76 -6.13 21.61
N SER A 2 17.37 -5.71 22.73
CA SER A 2 17.77 -6.64 23.81
C SER A 2 16.62 -7.15 24.68
N THR A 3 15.60 -6.33 24.97
CA THR A 3 14.50 -6.74 25.86
C THR A 3 13.61 -7.85 25.28
N TYR A 4 13.34 -7.79 23.97
CA TYR A 4 12.36 -8.65 23.30
C TYR A 4 12.97 -9.52 22.20
N ASP A 5 14.29 -9.56 22.12
CA ASP A 5 15.03 -10.39 21.18
C ASP A 5 14.80 -10.12 19.68
N PHE A 6 14.27 -8.97 19.29
CA PHE A 6 14.10 -8.62 17.87
C PHE A 6 15.42 -8.59 17.10
N ASP A 7 15.36 -8.93 15.81
CA ASP A 7 16.51 -8.92 14.88
C ASP A 7 16.74 -7.57 14.18
N GLY A 8 15.70 -6.75 14.07
CA GLY A 8 15.77 -5.43 13.47
C GLY A 8 14.63 -4.50 13.85
N ILE A 9 14.52 -3.42 13.09
CA ILE A 9 13.43 -2.44 13.16
C ILE A 9 12.95 -2.18 11.73
N ASP A 10 11.64 -2.21 11.54
CA ASP A 10 10.97 -1.70 10.34
C ASP A 10 10.36 -0.34 10.66
N LEU A 11 10.53 0.63 9.76
CA LEU A 11 9.98 1.98 9.95
C LEU A 11 8.90 2.26 8.92
N ASP A 12 7.69 2.44 9.45
CA ASP A 12 6.50 2.75 8.69
C ASP A 12 6.07 4.20 8.96
N TRP A 13 6.72 5.14 8.25
CA TRP A 13 6.38 6.56 8.33
C TRP A 13 5.58 6.99 7.10
N GLU A 14 4.28 7.21 7.31
CA GLU A 14 3.32 7.63 6.28
C GLU A 14 2.82 9.08 6.47
N TYR A 15 3.37 10.10 5.81
CA TYR A 15 4.59 10.10 5.01
C TYR A 15 5.46 11.29 5.43
N PRO A 16 6.80 11.22 5.32
CA PRO A 16 7.65 12.39 5.52
C PRO A 16 7.21 13.52 4.58
N VAL A 17 7.38 14.78 4.99
CA VAL A 17 7.06 16.00 4.22
C VAL A 17 5.57 16.24 3.91
N ALA A 18 4.75 15.19 3.78
CA ALA A 18 3.33 15.26 3.44
C ALA A 18 2.55 16.04 4.51
N ASP A 19 2.11 17.25 4.16
CA ASP A 19 1.47 18.19 5.09
C ASP A 19 0.07 17.74 5.52
N ASP A 20 -0.65 17.05 4.64
CA ASP A 20 -1.90 16.33 4.92
C ASP A 20 -1.73 15.20 5.96
N ARG A 21 -0.49 14.79 6.23
CA ARG A 21 -0.10 13.77 7.23
C ARG A 21 0.78 14.34 8.35
N GLY A 22 0.89 15.66 8.48
CA GLY A 22 1.68 16.32 9.53
C GLY A 22 3.19 16.30 9.31
N GLY A 23 3.64 15.95 8.10
CA GLY A 23 5.03 16.04 7.67
C GLY A 23 5.52 17.49 7.53
N GLN A 24 6.84 17.64 7.51
CA GLN A 24 7.55 18.91 7.37
C GLN A 24 8.60 18.81 6.28
N LYS A 25 8.87 19.90 5.56
CA LYS A 25 9.87 19.93 4.47
C LYS A 25 11.25 19.39 4.86
N LYS A 26 11.65 19.59 6.12
CA LYS A 26 12.94 19.10 6.65
C LYS A 26 13.03 17.57 6.77
N ASP A 27 11.91 16.85 6.67
CA ASP A 27 11.86 15.40 6.83
C ASP A 27 12.61 14.69 5.71
N PHE A 28 12.56 15.21 4.48
CA PHE A 28 13.30 14.70 3.32
C PHE A 28 14.80 14.55 3.65
N ASP A 29 15.41 15.59 4.21
CA ASP A 29 16.84 15.60 4.56
C ASP A 29 17.13 14.89 5.88
N ASN A 30 16.17 14.86 6.81
CA ASN A 30 16.38 14.32 8.15
C ASN A 30 16.18 12.81 8.22
N PHE A 31 15.31 12.24 7.39
CA PHE A 31 15.01 10.82 7.45
C PHE A 31 16.23 9.94 7.11
N PRO A 32 17.01 10.20 6.04
CA PRO A 32 18.26 9.47 5.80
C PRO A 32 19.29 9.63 6.93
N LYS A 33 19.40 10.83 7.52
CA LYS A 33 20.31 11.08 8.66
C LYS A 33 19.90 10.28 9.88
N PHE A 34 18.59 10.20 10.15
CA PHE A 34 18.05 9.39 11.21
C PHE A 34 18.35 7.91 10.98
N LEU A 35 18.11 7.37 9.78
CA LEU A 35 18.44 5.97 9.46
C LEU A 35 19.95 5.69 9.57
N ALA A 36 20.81 6.61 9.16
CA ALA A 36 22.25 6.47 9.35
C ALA A 36 22.63 6.34 10.84
N ASN A 37 22.06 7.20 11.69
CA ASN A 37 22.27 7.15 13.14
C ASN A 37 21.66 5.90 13.78
N LEU A 38 20.50 5.47 13.31
CA LEU A 38 19.82 4.26 13.77
C LEU A 38 20.66 3.02 13.46
N LYS A 39 21.04 2.82 12.18
CA LYS A 39 21.88 1.69 11.75
C LYS A 39 23.21 1.67 12.50
N LYS A 40 23.84 2.83 12.71
CA LYS A 40 25.07 2.92 13.53
C LYS A 40 24.84 2.48 14.97
N SER A 41 23.74 2.90 15.60
CA SER A 41 23.41 2.54 16.98
C SER A 41 23.12 1.05 17.10
N LEU A 42 22.40 0.48 16.13
CA LEU A 42 22.05 -0.93 16.12
C LEU A 42 23.26 -1.86 15.93
N LYS A 43 24.36 -1.42 15.30
CA LYS A 43 25.59 -2.25 15.23
C LYS A 43 26.14 -2.67 16.60
N SER A 44 25.81 -1.95 17.67
CA SER A 44 26.21 -2.29 19.04
C SER A 44 25.39 -3.43 19.67
N THR A 45 24.34 -3.93 19.00
CA THR A 45 23.39 -4.91 19.55
C THR A 45 23.77 -6.37 19.30
N GLY A 46 25.03 -6.65 18.92
CA GLY A 46 25.51 -8.02 18.73
C GLY A 46 24.96 -8.70 17.46
N GLY A 47 24.76 -7.92 16.38
CA GLY A 47 24.31 -8.43 15.08
C GLY A 47 22.81 -8.28 14.81
N ARG A 48 22.06 -7.63 15.71
CA ARG A 48 20.63 -7.34 15.53
C ARG A 48 20.44 -5.93 14.99
N ASP A 49 20.95 -5.73 13.78
CA ASP A 49 20.99 -4.44 13.11
C ASP A 49 20.16 -4.38 11.83
N GLY A 50 19.19 -5.28 11.68
CA GLY A 50 18.21 -5.22 10.59
C GLY A 50 17.46 -3.88 10.59
N VAL A 51 17.40 -3.22 9.44
CA VAL A 51 16.64 -1.99 9.22
C VAL A 51 15.92 -2.11 7.88
N SER A 52 14.60 -2.09 7.91
CA SER A 52 13.78 -1.90 6.73
C SER A 52 12.93 -0.64 6.88
N ILE A 53 12.43 -0.13 5.77
CA ILE A 53 11.40 0.92 5.79
C ILE A 53 10.30 0.58 4.80
N ILE A 54 9.14 1.18 5.04
CA ILE A 54 8.02 1.13 4.13
C ILE A 54 8.12 2.26 3.08
N LEU A 55 7.86 1.96 1.82
CA LEU A 55 7.67 2.95 0.74
C LEU A 55 6.24 2.89 0.20
N PRO A 56 5.60 4.03 -0.09
CA PRO A 56 4.32 4.05 -0.79
C PRO A 56 4.50 3.64 -2.25
N ALA A 57 3.47 3.04 -2.84
CA ALA A 57 3.42 2.88 -4.29
C ALA A 57 2.95 4.16 -5.02
N SER A 58 2.28 5.08 -4.31
CA SER A 58 1.85 6.35 -4.88
C SER A 58 3.04 7.27 -5.16
N CYS A 59 3.18 7.74 -6.41
CA CYS A 59 4.18 8.73 -6.79
C CYS A 59 4.03 10.04 -6.00
N TRP A 60 2.79 10.41 -5.65
CA TRP A 60 2.48 11.62 -4.89
C TRP A 60 3.14 11.64 -3.52
N TYR A 61 3.24 10.48 -2.85
CA TYR A 61 3.92 10.37 -1.56
C TYR A 61 5.38 9.92 -1.69
N LEU A 62 5.71 9.10 -2.70
CA LEU A 62 7.08 8.61 -2.91
C LEU A 62 8.07 9.75 -3.17
N GLN A 63 7.65 10.84 -3.81
CA GLN A 63 8.49 12.03 -4.04
C GLN A 63 9.05 12.66 -2.74
N HIS A 64 8.46 12.35 -1.58
CA HIS A 64 8.92 12.85 -0.29
C HIS A 64 10.02 12.02 0.36
N PHE A 65 10.44 10.93 -0.28
CA PHE A 65 11.50 10.06 0.19
C PHE A 65 12.78 10.28 -0.64
N ASP A 66 13.89 10.60 0.02
CA ASP A 66 15.21 10.57 -0.59
C ASP A 66 15.71 9.12 -0.75
N ILE A 67 15.04 8.35 -1.62
CA ILE A 67 15.23 6.91 -1.78
C ILE A 67 16.69 6.54 -2.10
N ALA A 68 17.43 7.41 -2.79
CA ALA A 68 18.83 7.22 -3.12
C ALA A 68 19.75 7.31 -1.88
N ASN A 69 19.45 8.19 -0.92
CA ASN A 69 20.19 8.22 0.35
C ASN A 69 19.65 7.22 1.37
N LEU A 70 18.35 6.93 1.39
CA LEU A 70 17.74 5.92 2.26
C LEU A 70 18.30 4.52 1.97
N GLN A 71 18.49 4.15 0.70
CA GLN A 71 18.98 2.81 0.32
C GLN A 71 20.37 2.48 0.89
N LYS A 72 21.15 3.49 1.29
CA LYS A 72 22.48 3.31 1.90
C LYS A 72 22.41 2.84 3.36
N HIS A 73 21.24 2.96 3.99
CA HIS A 73 21.06 2.76 5.42
C HIS A 73 20.00 1.71 5.79
N VAL A 74 19.30 1.16 4.79
CA VAL A 74 18.36 0.05 4.95
C VAL A 74 18.91 -1.23 4.32
N ASP A 75 18.47 -2.37 4.83
CA ASP A 75 18.71 -3.68 4.23
C ASP A 75 17.75 -3.89 3.05
N PHE A 76 16.47 -3.55 3.21
CA PHE A 76 15.47 -3.58 2.16
C PHE A 76 14.33 -2.57 2.39
N PHE A 77 13.57 -2.31 1.34
CA PHE A 77 12.33 -1.56 1.32
C PHE A 77 11.17 -2.53 1.17
N ASN A 78 10.15 -2.41 2.02
CA ASN A 78 8.85 -3.01 1.76
C ASN A 78 8.02 -1.97 1.00
N ILE A 79 7.58 -2.29 -0.22
CA ILE A 79 6.72 -1.36 -0.96
C ILE A 79 5.25 -1.74 -0.80
N MET A 80 4.43 -0.77 -0.39
CA MET A 80 2.98 -0.94 -0.26
C MET A 80 2.31 -0.88 -1.62
N THR A 81 2.44 -1.96 -2.40
CA THR A 81 1.80 -2.13 -3.72
C THR A 81 0.34 -2.54 -3.60
N TYR A 82 -0.35 -1.87 -2.70
CA TYR A 82 -1.78 -1.96 -2.42
C TYR A 82 -2.29 -0.57 -2.04
N ASP A 83 -3.60 -0.42 -1.87
CA ASP A 83 -4.24 0.86 -1.55
C ASP A 83 -4.02 1.96 -2.59
N MET A 84 -3.91 1.57 -3.86
CA MET A 84 -3.87 2.50 -4.98
C MET A 84 -5.21 3.20 -5.20
N HIS A 85 -6.31 2.47 -4.97
CA HIS A 85 -7.68 2.94 -5.10
C HIS A 85 -8.48 2.61 -3.85
N GLY A 86 -9.39 3.50 -3.47
CA GLY A 86 -10.16 3.33 -2.25
C GLY A 86 -11.24 4.39 -2.09
N LYS A 87 -12.02 4.30 -0.99
CA LYS A 87 -13.16 5.21 -0.77
C LYS A 87 -12.78 6.69 -0.75
N TRP A 88 -11.52 7.01 -0.48
CA TRP A 88 -10.97 8.38 -0.48
C TRP A 88 -10.87 8.99 -1.89
N ASP A 89 -11.05 8.22 -2.95
CA ASP A 89 -11.14 8.75 -4.32
C ASP A 89 -12.41 9.60 -4.50
N LEU A 90 -13.42 9.44 -3.63
CA LEU A 90 -14.57 10.34 -3.55
C LEU A 90 -14.14 11.73 -3.09
N GLY A 91 -14.42 12.72 -3.94
CA GLY A 91 -14.09 14.11 -3.66
C GLY A 91 -12.62 14.46 -3.90
N SER A 92 -11.82 13.54 -4.45
CA SER A 92 -10.49 13.85 -4.93
C SER A 92 -10.56 14.77 -6.15
N GLU A 93 -9.67 15.76 -6.20
CA GLU A 93 -9.49 16.64 -7.37
C GLU A 93 -8.62 15.99 -8.47
N TRP A 94 -7.92 14.90 -8.13
CA TRP A 94 -6.88 14.29 -8.98
C TRP A 94 -7.34 12.98 -9.64
N VAL A 95 -8.26 12.26 -9.01
CA VAL A 95 -8.76 10.96 -9.49
C VAL A 95 -10.28 10.94 -9.48
N SER A 96 -10.87 10.17 -10.39
CA SER A 96 -12.32 9.96 -10.45
C SER A 96 -12.72 8.83 -9.49
N PRO A 97 -13.88 8.92 -8.80
CA PRO A 97 -14.37 7.87 -7.90
C PRO A 97 -14.96 6.70 -8.71
N VAL A 98 -14.08 5.98 -9.40
CA VAL A 98 -14.44 4.81 -10.19
C VAL A 98 -14.09 3.52 -9.44
N LEU A 99 -14.86 2.46 -9.68
CA LEU A 99 -14.53 1.11 -9.26
C LEU A 99 -13.20 0.75 -9.90
N ASP A 100 -12.19 0.47 -9.08
CA ASP A 100 -10.92 -0.04 -9.55
C ASP A 100 -10.24 -0.89 -8.47
N SER A 101 -9.23 -1.66 -8.88
CA SER A 101 -8.47 -2.50 -7.97
C SER A 101 -7.40 -1.70 -7.25
N HIS A 102 -7.31 -1.89 -5.94
CA HIS A 102 -6.24 -1.29 -5.15
C HIS A 102 -4.86 -1.95 -5.31
N SER A 103 -4.71 -2.99 -6.15
CA SER A 103 -3.47 -3.75 -6.33
C SER A 103 -3.20 -4.08 -7.81
N ASN A 104 -3.42 -3.12 -8.71
CA ASN A 104 -3.31 -3.29 -10.15
C ASN A 104 -1.84 -3.42 -10.61
N LEU A 105 -1.48 -4.53 -11.26
CA LEU A 105 -0.10 -4.80 -11.68
C LEU A 105 0.46 -3.77 -12.68
N THR A 106 -0.38 -3.16 -13.53
CA THR A 106 0.09 -2.16 -14.50
C THR A 106 0.54 -0.88 -13.77
N GLU A 107 -0.19 -0.46 -12.74
CA GLU A 107 0.16 0.67 -11.89
C GLU A 107 1.36 0.35 -11.00
N ILE A 108 1.40 -0.85 -10.42
CA ILE A 108 2.56 -1.34 -9.65
C ILE A 108 3.82 -1.31 -10.51
N THR A 109 3.72 -1.68 -11.79
CA THR A 109 4.84 -1.62 -12.72
C THR A 109 5.33 -0.18 -12.89
N ASN A 110 4.42 0.78 -13.06
CA ASN A 110 4.77 2.20 -13.15
C ASN A 110 5.47 2.72 -11.87
N THR A 111 5.00 2.30 -10.70
CA THR A 111 5.64 2.61 -9.41
C THR A 111 7.07 2.07 -9.34
N LEU A 112 7.27 0.79 -9.68
CA LEU A 112 8.60 0.17 -9.62
C LEU A 112 9.57 0.82 -10.62
N ASP A 113 9.07 1.25 -11.76
CA ASP A 113 9.83 2.01 -12.77
C ASP A 113 10.45 3.28 -12.18
N LEU A 114 9.76 3.97 -11.25
CA LEU A 114 10.31 5.14 -10.56
C LEU A 114 11.52 4.79 -9.69
N LEU A 115 11.51 3.62 -9.04
CA LEU A 115 12.66 3.15 -8.26
C LEU A 115 13.86 2.86 -9.17
N TRP A 116 13.64 2.21 -10.30
CA TRP A 116 14.72 1.83 -11.22
C TRP A 116 15.32 3.03 -11.94
N ARG A 117 14.53 4.06 -12.24
CA ARG A 117 15.01 5.34 -12.76
C ARG A 117 15.86 6.14 -11.76
N ASN A 118 15.84 5.76 -10.48
CA ASN A 118 16.64 6.36 -9.41
C ASN A 118 17.74 5.41 -8.89
N ASP A 119 18.11 4.41 -9.69
CA ASP A 119 19.19 3.44 -9.38
C ASP A 119 19.01 2.74 -8.02
N ILE A 120 17.75 2.50 -7.61
CA ILE A 120 17.47 1.65 -6.46
C ILE A 120 17.78 0.21 -6.84
N LYS A 121 18.53 -0.49 -5.99
CA LYS A 121 18.86 -1.89 -6.25
C LYS A 121 17.61 -2.76 -6.07
N SER A 122 17.31 -3.59 -7.08
CA SER A 122 16.11 -4.43 -7.07
C SER A 122 16.15 -5.54 -6.02
N ASP A 123 17.33 -6.02 -5.64
CA ASP A 123 17.53 -6.99 -4.55
C ASP A 123 17.18 -6.42 -3.16
N LYS A 124 16.98 -5.11 -3.05
CA LYS A 124 16.51 -4.43 -1.85
C LYS A 124 15.01 -4.16 -1.83
N VAL A 125 14.23 -4.55 -2.84
CA VAL A 125 12.80 -4.22 -2.89
C VAL A 125 11.96 -5.47 -2.68
N VAL A 126 11.12 -5.43 -1.65
CA VAL A 126 10.16 -6.48 -1.29
C VAL A 126 8.76 -6.01 -1.64
N LEU A 127 8.08 -6.77 -2.49
CA LEU A 127 6.73 -6.44 -2.96
C LEU A 127 5.68 -6.74 -1.89
N GLY A 128 4.86 -5.74 -1.56
CA GLY A 128 3.75 -5.90 -0.62
C GLY A 128 2.55 -6.59 -1.27
N LEU A 129 1.92 -7.51 -0.52
CA LEU A 129 0.69 -8.20 -0.92
C LEU A 129 -0.42 -7.91 0.09
N ALA A 130 -1.55 -7.41 -0.38
CA ALA A 130 -2.72 -7.21 0.46
C ALA A 130 -3.47 -8.55 0.65
N PHE A 131 -3.74 -8.88 1.92
CA PHE A 131 -4.62 -10.00 2.30
C PHE A 131 -6.05 -9.54 2.60
N TYR A 132 -6.45 -8.44 1.98
CA TYR A 132 -7.76 -7.81 2.06
C TYR A 132 -8.05 -7.13 0.71
N ALA A 133 -9.31 -6.75 0.49
CA ALA A 133 -9.72 -5.98 -0.67
C ALA A 133 -10.30 -4.63 -0.24
N ARG A 134 -10.17 -3.64 -1.14
CA ARG A 134 -10.99 -2.43 -1.11
C ARG A 134 -12.32 -2.73 -1.77
N VAL A 135 -13.40 -2.34 -1.10
CA VAL A 135 -14.78 -2.66 -1.49
C VAL A 135 -15.56 -1.38 -1.60
N PHE A 136 -16.47 -1.33 -2.58
CA PHE A 136 -17.19 -0.14 -2.96
C PHE A 136 -18.68 -0.43 -3.14
N THR A 137 -19.51 0.57 -2.93
CA THR A 137 -20.91 0.56 -3.34
C THR A 137 -21.00 1.28 -4.68
N ALA A 138 -21.35 0.55 -5.74
CA ALA A 138 -21.51 1.11 -7.08
C ALA A 138 -22.59 2.20 -7.10
N ALA A 139 -22.42 3.21 -7.95
CA ALA A 139 -23.41 4.28 -8.12
C ALA A 139 -24.67 3.80 -8.86
N ASP A 140 -24.49 2.81 -9.73
CA ASP A 140 -25.55 2.18 -10.52
C ASP A 140 -25.36 0.66 -10.44
N PRO A 141 -26.33 -0.11 -9.92
CA PRO A 141 -26.21 -1.57 -9.83
C PRO A 141 -26.09 -2.25 -11.21
N SER A 142 -26.45 -1.56 -12.30
CA SER A 142 -26.22 -2.05 -13.66
C SER A 142 -24.79 -1.82 -14.18
N CYS A 143 -23.98 -1.01 -13.49
CA CYS A 143 -22.59 -0.71 -13.83
C CYS A 143 -21.64 -1.11 -12.68
N MET A 144 -21.12 -2.34 -12.76
CA MET A 144 -20.19 -2.91 -11.76
C MET A 144 -18.81 -3.27 -12.32
N GLU A 145 -18.47 -2.79 -13.52
CA GLU A 145 -17.14 -3.00 -14.12
C GLU A 145 -16.13 -1.94 -13.67
N PRO A 146 -14.83 -2.22 -13.78
CA PRO A 146 -13.80 -1.19 -13.63
C PRO A 146 -14.11 0.06 -14.47
N GLY A 147 -13.97 1.24 -13.88
CA GLY A 147 -14.33 2.51 -14.50
C GLY A 147 -15.77 2.98 -14.25
N CYS A 148 -16.68 2.13 -13.78
CA CYS A 148 -18.00 2.57 -13.31
C CYS A 148 -17.87 3.42 -12.04
N LEU A 149 -18.76 4.39 -11.83
CA LEU A 149 -18.70 5.23 -10.63
C LEU A 149 -19.12 4.46 -9.36
N PHE A 150 -18.54 4.81 -8.22
CA PHE A 150 -19.00 4.40 -6.90
C PHE A 150 -19.48 5.60 -6.08
N VAL A 151 -20.35 5.36 -5.11
CA VAL A 151 -20.91 6.41 -4.22
C VAL A 151 -20.42 6.33 -2.79
N PHE A 152 -19.91 5.16 -2.37
CA PHE A 152 -19.40 4.97 -1.03
C PHE A 152 -18.46 3.77 -0.93
N GLY A 153 -17.79 3.60 0.22
CA GLY A 153 -17.14 2.35 0.55
C GLY A 153 -18.18 1.26 0.83
N GLY A 154 -17.88 0.02 0.47
CA GLY A 154 -18.74 -1.13 0.75
C GLY A 154 -18.95 -1.34 2.25
N ASN A 155 -20.00 -2.08 2.60
CA ASN A 155 -20.33 -2.35 4.00
C ASN A 155 -19.16 -2.98 4.75
N ALA A 156 -19.00 -2.61 6.03
CA ALA A 156 -17.99 -3.20 6.89
C ALA A 156 -18.22 -4.70 7.04
N GLY A 157 -17.14 -5.47 6.95
CA GLY A 157 -17.14 -6.90 7.22
C GLY A 157 -17.38 -7.18 8.71
N LYS A 158 -17.81 -8.41 9.02
CA LYS A 158 -18.04 -8.86 10.40
C LYS A 158 -16.75 -8.90 11.21
N CYS A 159 -15.63 -9.20 10.56
CA CYS A 159 -14.30 -9.28 11.13
C CYS A 159 -13.48 -8.03 10.84
N SER A 160 -13.51 -7.48 9.62
CA SER A 160 -12.76 -6.27 9.30
C SER A 160 -13.26 -5.05 10.07
N GLN A 161 -14.58 -4.95 10.30
CA GLN A 161 -15.26 -3.86 10.99
C GLN A 161 -14.93 -2.45 10.46
N GLU A 162 -14.46 -2.37 9.20
CA GLU A 162 -14.10 -1.11 8.55
C GLU A 162 -14.83 -0.99 7.22
N VAL A 163 -15.49 0.15 7.01
CA VAL A 163 -16.21 0.44 5.77
C VAL A 163 -15.21 0.53 4.61
N GLY A 164 -15.50 -0.21 3.54
CA GLY A 164 -14.69 -0.30 2.34
C GLY A 164 -13.52 -1.28 2.42
N ILE A 165 -13.48 -2.14 3.45
CA ILE A 165 -12.48 -3.20 3.59
C ILE A 165 -13.16 -4.53 3.89
N LEU A 166 -12.77 -5.57 3.15
CA LEU A 166 -13.04 -6.96 3.51
C LEU A 166 -11.75 -7.76 3.54
N LEU A 167 -11.56 -8.59 4.57
CA LEU A 167 -10.45 -9.54 4.63
C LEU A 167 -10.64 -10.64 3.59
N ASN A 168 -9.54 -11.24 3.12
CA ASN A 168 -9.63 -12.35 2.16
C ASN A 168 -10.50 -13.51 2.67
N SER A 169 -10.51 -13.79 3.97
CA SER A 169 -11.39 -14.78 4.59
C SER A 169 -12.87 -14.43 4.48
N GLU A 170 -13.23 -13.15 4.62
CA GLU A 170 -14.61 -12.68 4.49
C GLU A 170 -15.08 -12.77 3.03
N ILE A 171 -14.19 -12.45 2.08
CA ILE A 171 -14.47 -12.56 0.66
C ILE A 171 -14.71 -14.03 0.27
N MET A 172 -13.85 -14.95 0.72
CA MET A 172 -14.05 -16.40 0.49
C MET A 172 -15.38 -16.89 1.08
N ASP A 173 -15.71 -16.47 2.30
CA ASP A 173 -16.99 -16.78 2.94
C ASP A 173 -18.21 -16.29 2.14
N ILE A 174 -18.13 -15.09 1.56
CA ILE A 174 -19.18 -14.53 0.69
C ILE A 174 -19.30 -15.35 -0.59
N MET A 175 -18.17 -15.65 -1.24
CA MET A 175 -18.14 -16.46 -2.45
C MET A 175 -18.76 -17.83 -2.22
N ASP A 176 -18.43 -18.50 -1.12
CA ASP A 176 -18.96 -19.83 -0.81
C ASP A 176 -20.45 -19.80 -0.49
N LYS A 177 -20.88 -18.88 0.39
CA LYS A 177 -22.30 -18.79 0.82
C LYS A 177 -23.23 -18.40 -0.31
N GLN A 178 -22.78 -17.53 -1.22
CA GLN A 178 -23.58 -17.04 -2.34
C GLN A 178 -23.28 -17.79 -3.66
N SER A 179 -22.37 -18.77 -3.64
CA SER A 179 -21.91 -19.50 -4.85
C SER A 179 -21.40 -18.58 -5.97
N LEU A 180 -20.73 -17.49 -5.60
CA LEU A 180 -20.22 -16.49 -6.54
C LEU A 180 -18.86 -16.88 -7.10
N GLN A 181 -18.58 -16.39 -8.30
CA GLN A 181 -17.28 -16.51 -8.96
C GLN A 181 -16.73 -15.12 -9.23
N SER A 182 -15.43 -14.95 -9.00
CA SER A 182 -14.73 -13.72 -9.36
C SER A 182 -14.27 -13.76 -10.83
N THR A 183 -14.19 -12.58 -11.44
CA THR A 183 -13.64 -12.40 -12.78
C THR A 183 -12.16 -12.04 -12.68
N LEU A 184 -11.30 -12.77 -13.41
CA LEU A 184 -9.87 -12.48 -13.50
C LEU A 184 -9.59 -11.47 -14.62
N TYR A 185 -9.06 -10.32 -14.24
CA TYR A 185 -8.51 -9.32 -15.15
C TYR A 185 -7.01 -9.58 -15.33
N LYS A 186 -6.65 -10.29 -16.40
CA LYS A 186 -5.30 -10.85 -16.60
C LYS A 186 -4.19 -9.80 -16.66
N GLU A 187 -4.44 -8.68 -17.34
CA GLU A 187 -3.45 -7.62 -17.51
C GLU A 187 -3.10 -6.93 -16.18
N ALA A 188 -4.13 -6.59 -15.41
CA ALA A 188 -3.98 -6.04 -14.06
C ALA A 188 -3.59 -7.10 -13.01
N ALA A 189 -3.64 -8.39 -13.36
CA ALA A 189 -3.42 -9.54 -12.47
C ALA A 189 -4.31 -9.57 -11.21
N VAL A 190 -5.54 -9.06 -11.32
CA VAL A 190 -6.48 -8.92 -10.18
C VAL A 190 -7.77 -9.71 -10.43
N LYS A 191 -8.37 -10.19 -9.34
CA LYS A 191 -9.72 -10.78 -9.35
C LYS A 191 -10.70 -9.77 -8.79
N ILE A 192 -11.82 -9.60 -9.48
CA ILE A 192 -12.91 -8.74 -9.04
C ILE A 192 -14.12 -9.60 -8.73
N LEU A 193 -14.66 -9.44 -7.53
CA LEU A 193 -15.90 -10.06 -7.10
C LEU A 193 -16.99 -9.00 -7.09
N LYS A 194 -18.13 -9.33 -7.69
CA LYS A 194 -19.37 -8.53 -7.63
C LYS A 194 -20.35 -9.30 -6.76
N PHE A 195 -20.91 -8.63 -5.77
CA PHE A 195 -21.80 -9.24 -4.80
C PHE A 195 -22.71 -8.17 -4.22
N ASP A 196 -23.85 -8.62 -3.70
CA ASP A 196 -24.97 -7.81 -3.19
C ASP A 196 -25.61 -6.87 -4.24
N ASP A 197 -26.93 -6.74 -4.20
CA ASP A 197 -27.72 -5.89 -5.13
C ASP A 197 -28.32 -4.65 -4.42
N ASN A 198 -27.76 -4.27 -3.25
CA ASN A 198 -28.34 -3.24 -2.38
C ASN A 198 -28.46 -1.86 -3.04
#